data_AF-A0A4Y3IMI2-F1
#
_entry.id   AF-A0A4Y3IMI2-F1
#
_cell.length_a   1.000
_cell.length_b   1.000
_cell.length_c   1.000
_cell.angle_alpha   90.00
_cell.angle_beta   90.00
_cell.angle_gamma   90.00
#
_symmetry.space_group_name_H-M   'P 1'
#
loop_
_entity.id
_entity.type
_entity.pdbx_description
1 polymer ?
#
loop_
_entity_poly.entity_id
_entity_poly.type
_entity_poly.pdbx_seq_one_letter_code
_entity_poly.pdbx_strand_id
1 'polypeptide(L)'
;MNMERIGRSTFGVIGLTFSSLFFVVNAHAAIIENSNADTSSDAFIGDCGVPGVSTACVGGWNLDNVDVILKYEDGLEFGSFDEASGNYSLMTYGDYFESLLSGDEGQVMARITGKDWPVGEPNAIKIVTGDSEVSHGKPQNCIIGSSFLSPDNSEILDANFLDSAHPQPVICSSPFQTHKRFKVAMLPASVDDISSGDGHGIDLVFNVNDDPVDPEAEDQIALRSYQVFSKINNYTGRRLSGYKVVVGTGRGSEFKSASESNIEDKLHISLGIGEGASGGHDNLAYDGSDIFESDSLATFSHGLFGAPDKHFISNGFFDMRTAGFDVLQGCVSTAIDACASYSNPMTETGTPELMASDMIYSTSALASHYHETLGLIEGLPLGEWLPSKWQPKAVFFDDDNDPETDASLIAWWDGTNWRGSYDEGFPIIDQAEIDWLAANPNGLYEMGDIEDVLNLGINYIIKVGNGIPGGTFTVRIIPVVSENQAAPAWCTGFFGSCHEPPYGATTQAEDVIEDVAEESEVDGFAEALGLTEADGGGGCTLSKNGRIDPILLLLLVIALVQVFWRQHRSRAS
;
A
#
# COMPACT_ATOMS: atom_id res chain seq x y z
N MET A 1 -50.41 -84.77 -16.06
CA MET A 1 -50.24 -83.47 -16.72
C MET A 1 -48.85 -82.98 -16.32
N ASN A 2 -47.80 -83.31 -17.09
CA ASN A 2 -47.29 -82.57 -18.26
C ASN A 2 -46.84 -81.16 -17.82
N MET A 3 -45.59 -80.69 -17.92
CA MET A 3 -44.42 -80.96 -18.79
C MET A 3 -43.15 -80.51 -18.04
N GLU A 4 -42.06 -81.29 -18.02
CA GLU A 4 -40.80 -81.10 -18.80
C GLU A 4 -40.13 -79.71 -18.62
N ARG A 5 -38.95 -79.58 -17.99
CA ARG A 5 -37.58 -80.04 -18.36
C ARG A 5 -37.00 -79.31 -19.59
N ILE A 6 -36.00 -78.45 -19.35
CA ILE A 6 -34.78 -78.09 -20.14
C ILE A 6 -34.05 -77.06 -19.23
N GLY A 7 -32.75 -77.03 -18.96
CA GLY A 7 -31.59 -77.78 -19.43
C GLY A 7 -30.37 -76.84 -19.54
N ARG A 8 -29.38 -77.06 -18.65
CA ARG A 8 -27.91 -76.90 -18.78
C ARG A 8 -27.22 -75.62 -19.32
N SER A 9 -26.20 -75.24 -18.52
CA SER A 9 -24.82 -74.75 -18.86
C SER A 9 -24.71 -73.33 -19.43
N THR A 10 -23.68 -72.53 -19.17
CA THR A 10 -22.25 -72.79 -18.88
C THR A 10 -21.62 -71.46 -18.41
N PHE A 11 -20.57 -71.55 -17.58
CA PHE A 11 -19.44 -70.63 -17.41
C PHE A 11 -19.46 -69.28 -18.16
N GLY A 12 -19.14 -68.20 -17.44
CA GLY A 12 -18.43 -67.08 -18.03
C GLY A 12 -18.61 -65.74 -17.31
N VAL A 13 -17.49 -65.21 -16.83
CA VAL A 13 -17.24 -63.79 -16.52
C VAL A 13 -17.69 -63.33 -15.13
N ILE A 14 -16.75 -63.50 -14.20
CA ILE A 14 -16.44 -62.54 -13.14
C ILE A 14 -16.30 -61.17 -13.81
N GLY A 15 -17.37 -60.37 -13.76
CA GLY A 15 -17.31 -58.95 -14.04
C GLY A 15 -16.79 -58.26 -12.79
N LEU A 16 -15.49 -58.01 -12.75
CA LEU A 16 -14.93 -56.91 -11.97
C LEU A 16 -15.68 -55.63 -12.36
N THR A 17 -16.71 -55.26 -11.60
CA THR A 17 -17.08 -53.85 -11.47
C THR A 17 -15.95 -53.20 -10.69
N PHE A 18 -14.93 -52.81 -11.44
CA PHE A 18 -13.90 -51.89 -11.00
C PHE A 18 -14.63 -50.68 -10.45
N SER A 19 -14.41 -50.44 -9.16
CA SER A 19 -14.61 -49.16 -8.52
C SER A 19 -14.08 -48.05 -9.43
N SER A 20 -14.98 -47.40 -10.16
CA SER A 20 -14.85 -45.98 -10.46
C SER A 20 -15.14 -45.24 -9.15
N LEU A 21 -14.24 -45.43 -8.17
CA LEU A 21 -14.07 -44.48 -7.09
C LEU A 21 -13.57 -43.22 -7.79
N PHE A 22 -14.40 -42.20 -7.79
CA PHE A 22 -13.96 -40.84 -8.04
C PHE A 22 -12.82 -40.56 -7.06
N PHE A 23 -11.58 -40.62 -7.52
CA PHE A 23 -10.54 -39.81 -6.92
C PHE A 23 -10.90 -38.37 -7.30
N VAL A 24 -11.80 -37.78 -6.51
CA VAL A 24 -11.77 -36.33 -6.36
C VAL A 24 -10.39 -36.09 -5.78
N VAL A 25 -9.51 -35.54 -6.61
CA VAL A 25 -8.22 -35.05 -6.13
C VAL A 25 -8.62 -33.90 -5.22
N ASN A 26 -8.72 -34.16 -3.91
CA ASN A 26 -8.81 -33.08 -2.96
C ASN A 26 -7.51 -32.29 -3.19
N ALA A 27 -7.61 -31.08 -3.73
CA ALA A 27 -6.51 -30.14 -3.66
C ALA A 27 -6.12 -30.08 -2.18
N HIS A 28 -4.85 -30.22 -1.85
CA HIS A 28 -4.35 -30.06 -0.50
C HIS A 28 -3.95 -28.59 -0.32
N ALA A 29 -3.90 -28.03 0.89
CA ALA A 29 -3.57 -26.61 1.06
C ALA A 29 -2.07 -26.34 0.87
N ALA A 30 -1.67 -25.55 -0.12
CA ALA A 30 -0.27 -25.15 -0.23
C ALA A 30 0.01 -23.92 0.65
N ILE A 31 1.29 -23.70 0.96
CA ILE A 31 1.72 -22.65 1.86
C ILE A 31 2.69 -21.68 1.19
N ILE A 32 2.39 -20.40 1.31
CA ILE A 32 3.30 -19.29 1.09
C ILE A 32 3.97 -19.02 2.43
N GLU A 33 5.30 -19.08 2.48
CA GLU A 33 6.07 -18.85 3.72
C GLU A 33 7.32 -18.03 3.43
N ASN A 34 7.73 -17.24 4.42
CA ASN A 34 9.05 -16.62 4.39
C ASN A 34 10.11 -17.72 4.59
N SER A 35 11.15 -17.73 3.74
CA SER A 35 12.24 -18.70 3.82
C SER A 35 13.13 -18.51 5.05
N ASN A 36 13.04 -17.34 5.69
CA ASN A 36 13.82 -16.94 6.86
C ASN A 36 12.93 -16.62 8.08
N ALA A 37 11.75 -17.21 8.22
CA ALA A 37 10.92 -17.04 9.42
C ALA A 37 11.69 -17.41 10.70
N ASP A 38 11.56 -16.60 11.76
CA ASP A 38 12.13 -16.95 13.07
C ASP A 38 11.25 -18.03 13.71
N THR A 39 11.87 -19.16 14.04
CA THR A 39 11.20 -20.35 14.61
C THR A 39 11.58 -20.57 16.08
N SER A 40 12.27 -19.60 16.70
CA SER A 40 12.54 -19.62 18.12
C SER A 40 11.23 -19.59 18.92
N SER A 41 11.24 -20.19 20.12
CA SER A 41 10.03 -20.32 20.94
C SER A 41 9.50 -18.97 21.47
N ASP A 42 10.35 -17.95 21.43
CA ASP A 42 10.11 -16.58 21.87
C ASP A 42 9.88 -15.60 20.71
N ALA A 43 10.02 -16.05 19.45
CA ALA A 43 9.69 -15.24 18.29
C ALA A 43 8.19 -14.91 18.23
N PHE A 44 7.90 -13.70 17.78
CA PHE A 44 6.53 -13.31 17.46
C PHE A 44 6.08 -13.95 16.14
N ILE A 45 4.77 -14.13 15.98
CA ILE A 45 4.19 -14.53 14.69
C ILE A 45 4.55 -13.47 13.64
N GLY A 46 5.03 -13.91 12.48
CA GLY A 46 5.42 -13.03 11.38
C GLY A 46 6.80 -12.39 11.53
N ASP A 47 7.60 -12.84 12.50
CA ASP A 47 8.99 -12.41 12.69
C ASP A 47 9.94 -13.17 11.73
N CYS A 48 11.01 -12.51 11.33
CA CYS A 48 11.95 -13.01 10.32
C CYS A 48 13.40 -12.69 10.67
N GLY A 49 14.29 -13.56 10.21
CA GLY A 49 15.72 -13.36 10.31
C GLY A 49 16.31 -13.86 11.62
N VAL A 50 17.37 -13.19 12.07
CA VAL A 50 18.09 -13.52 13.30
C VAL A 50 18.01 -12.32 14.24
N PRO A 51 17.60 -12.50 15.50
CA PRO A 51 17.53 -11.42 16.47
C PRO A 51 18.83 -10.61 16.55
N GLY A 52 18.70 -9.28 16.44
CA GLY A 52 19.81 -8.33 16.47
C GLY A 52 20.55 -8.11 15.14
N VAL A 53 20.07 -8.71 14.03
CA VAL A 53 20.57 -8.48 12.68
C VAL A 53 19.47 -7.85 11.83
N SER A 54 19.78 -6.74 11.16
CA SER A 54 18.88 -6.11 10.18
C SER A 54 18.56 -7.07 9.03
N THR A 55 17.45 -7.77 9.17
CA THR A 55 17.01 -8.83 8.27
C THR A 55 15.52 -8.67 8.04
N ALA A 56 15.10 -8.54 6.79
CA ALA A 56 13.69 -8.49 6.44
C ALA A 56 13.15 -9.87 6.03
N CYS A 57 11.83 -10.02 6.07
CA CYS A 57 11.17 -11.22 5.56
C CYS A 57 11.40 -11.41 4.05
N VAL A 58 11.91 -12.58 3.64
CA VAL A 58 12.10 -12.95 2.22
C VAL A 58 11.58 -14.36 1.94
N GLY A 59 11.51 -14.74 0.66
CA GLY A 59 11.18 -16.10 0.23
C GLY A 59 9.69 -16.37 0.03
N GLY A 60 8.78 -15.66 0.71
CA GLY A 60 7.35 -15.74 0.43
C GLY A 60 6.98 -14.97 -0.83
N TRP A 61 7.34 -13.69 -0.86
CA TRP A 61 7.35 -12.89 -2.09
C TRP A 61 8.60 -13.23 -2.91
N ASN A 62 8.42 -13.57 -4.19
CA ASN A 62 9.50 -13.87 -5.11
C ASN A 62 10.08 -12.55 -5.65
N LEU A 63 11.40 -12.41 -5.56
CA LEU A 63 12.11 -11.18 -5.91
C LEU A 63 12.82 -11.23 -7.28
N ASP A 64 12.61 -12.29 -8.08
CA ASP A 64 13.30 -12.47 -9.37
C ASP A 64 13.02 -11.34 -10.39
N ASN A 65 11.91 -10.60 -10.22
CA ASN A 65 11.56 -9.42 -11.03
C ASN A 65 11.50 -8.12 -10.22
N VAL A 66 12.12 -8.10 -9.04
CA VAL A 66 12.05 -6.99 -8.08
C VAL A 66 13.46 -6.48 -7.80
N ASP A 67 13.66 -5.18 -7.90
CA ASP A 67 14.88 -4.52 -7.42
C ASP A 67 14.57 -3.76 -6.13
N VAL A 68 15.25 -4.10 -5.03
CA VAL A 68 15.04 -3.48 -3.71
C VAL A 68 16.10 -2.42 -3.46
N ILE A 69 15.67 -1.16 -3.41
CA ILE A 69 16.53 0.00 -3.27
C ILE A 69 16.31 0.64 -1.90
N LEU A 70 17.38 0.90 -1.16
CA LEU A 70 17.36 1.66 0.09
C LEU A 70 17.70 3.12 -0.19
N LYS A 71 16.98 4.04 0.44
CA LYS A 71 17.13 5.48 0.24
C LYS A 71 17.13 6.23 1.57
N TYR A 72 18.01 7.22 1.67
CA TYR A 72 17.98 8.17 2.77
C TYR A 72 16.70 9.01 2.71
N GLU A 73 16.34 9.70 3.81
CA GLU A 73 15.22 10.66 3.86
C GLU A 73 15.28 11.70 2.71
N ASP A 74 16.48 12.07 2.24
CA ASP A 74 16.68 13.01 1.12
C ASP A 74 16.50 12.39 -0.28
N GLY A 75 16.21 11.09 -0.35
CA GLY A 75 15.97 10.31 -1.56
C GLY A 75 17.22 9.75 -2.24
N LEU A 76 18.41 9.96 -1.69
CA LEU A 76 19.64 9.38 -2.22
C LEU A 76 19.75 7.89 -1.87
N GLU A 77 20.10 7.08 -2.86
CA GLU A 77 20.28 5.63 -2.67
C GLU A 77 21.52 5.31 -1.83
N PHE A 78 21.44 4.25 -1.03
CA PHE A 78 22.56 3.77 -0.23
C PHE A 78 22.52 2.26 0.03
N GLY A 79 23.63 1.76 0.56
CA GLY A 79 23.69 0.41 1.12
C GLY A 79 23.45 -0.71 0.09
N SER A 80 22.89 -1.81 0.58
CA SER A 80 22.56 -3.00 -0.20
C SER A 80 21.49 -3.82 0.51
N PHE A 81 20.75 -4.60 -0.28
CA PHE A 81 19.81 -5.63 0.16
C PHE A 81 20.22 -6.98 -0.44
N ASP A 82 20.25 -8.04 0.36
CA ASP A 82 20.52 -9.41 -0.08
C ASP A 82 19.20 -10.18 -0.16
N GLU A 83 18.72 -10.43 -1.38
CA GLU A 83 17.41 -11.05 -1.63
C GLU A 83 17.28 -12.49 -1.12
N ALA A 84 18.39 -13.21 -0.96
CA ALA A 84 18.38 -14.60 -0.52
C ALA A 84 18.27 -14.72 1.00
N SER A 85 18.89 -13.81 1.73
CA SER A 85 18.94 -13.82 3.19
C SER A 85 18.03 -12.79 3.86
N GLY A 86 17.62 -11.76 3.13
CA GLY A 86 16.91 -10.59 3.65
C GLY A 86 17.81 -9.60 4.38
N ASN A 87 19.14 -9.82 4.43
CA ASN A 87 20.06 -8.92 5.10
C ASN A 87 20.12 -7.57 4.39
N TYR A 88 20.09 -6.48 5.16
CA TYR A 88 20.17 -5.14 4.60
C TYR A 88 21.11 -4.21 5.37
N SER A 89 21.57 -3.17 4.69
CA SER A 89 22.41 -2.14 5.31
C SER A 89 21.66 -1.42 6.42
N LEU A 90 22.35 -1.08 7.51
CA LEU A 90 21.76 -0.37 8.63
C LEU A 90 21.07 0.92 8.16
N MET A 91 19.79 1.03 8.48
CA MET A 91 18.96 2.21 8.22
C MET A 91 18.88 3.08 9.47
N THR A 92 18.54 4.35 9.27
CA THR A 92 18.32 5.36 10.31
C THR A 92 16.91 5.94 10.18
N TYR A 93 16.48 6.68 11.20
CA TYR A 93 15.13 7.23 11.28
C TYR A 93 14.80 8.08 10.04
N GLY A 94 13.69 7.75 9.37
CA GLY A 94 13.23 8.43 8.16
C GLY A 94 13.83 7.91 6.85
N ASP A 95 14.81 7.00 6.91
CA ASP A 95 15.25 6.27 5.73
C ASP A 95 14.11 5.38 5.23
N TYR A 96 14.03 5.20 3.92
CA TYR A 96 12.95 4.46 3.27
C TYR A 96 13.48 3.50 2.22
N PHE A 97 12.59 2.71 1.64
CA PHE A 97 12.93 1.73 0.61
C PHE A 97 11.87 1.69 -0.48
N GLU A 98 12.31 1.27 -1.66
CA GLU A 98 11.45 1.09 -2.81
C GLU A 98 11.73 -0.28 -3.43
N SER A 99 10.68 -1.05 -3.71
CA SER A 99 10.78 -2.28 -4.47
C SER A 99 10.23 -2.05 -5.88
N LEU A 100 11.12 -2.00 -6.87
CA LEU A 100 10.79 -1.70 -8.26
C LEU A 100 10.46 -2.99 -9.01
N LEU A 101 9.25 -3.10 -9.53
CA LEU A 101 8.78 -4.29 -10.26
C LEU A 101 9.01 -4.10 -11.75
N SER A 102 9.82 -4.99 -12.33
CA SER A 102 10.11 -4.99 -13.76
C SER A 102 9.11 -5.84 -14.55
N GLY A 103 8.71 -5.34 -15.72
CA GLY A 103 7.99 -6.07 -16.75
C GLY A 103 8.93 -6.91 -17.62
N ASP A 104 8.39 -7.52 -18.67
CA ASP A 104 9.15 -8.43 -19.56
C ASP A 104 10.29 -7.77 -20.33
N GLU A 105 10.16 -6.48 -20.65
CA GLU A 105 11.15 -5.71 -21.39
C GLU A 105 12.10 -4.93 -20.45
N GLY A 106 12.02 -5.20 -19.13
CA GLY A 106 12.81 -4.52 -18.10
C GLY A 106 12.32 -3.12 -17.73
N GLN A 107 11.16 -2.71 -18.24
CA GLN A 107 10.50 -1.47 -17.84
C GLN A 107 9.90 -1.59 -16.43
N VAL A 108 9.99 -0.53 -15.62
CA VAL A 108 9.45 -0.54 -14.25
C VAL A 108 7.94 -0.30 -14.30
N MET A 109 7.16 -1.34 -14.03
CA MET A 109 5.70 -1.34 -14.11
C MET A 109 5.05 -0.74 -12.87
N ALA A 110 5.67 -0.97 -11.71
CA ALA A 110 5.19 -0.47 -10.44
C ALA A 110 6.35 -0.27 -9.47
N ARG A 111 6.09 0.54 -8.45
CA ARG A 111 6.92 0.64 -7.26
C ARG A 111 6.09 0.21 -6.07
N ILE A 112 6.62 -0.70 -5.26
CA ILE A 112 6.00 -1.11 -4.00
C ILE A 112 6.75 -0.45 -2.86
N THR A 113 6.00 0.14 -1.93
CA THR A 113 6.55 0.77 -0.73
C THR A 113 5.79 0.30 0.52
N GLY A 114 6.50 0.36 1.65
CA GLY A 114 5.96 0.19 2.99
C GLY A 114 5.94 1.52 3.74
N LYS A 115 6.00 1.44 5.06
CA LYS A 115 6.34 2.58 5.92
C LYS A 115 7.85 2.74 6.02
N ASP A 116 8.28 3.97 6.31
CA ASP A 116 9.68 4.31 6.49
C ASP A 116 10.24 3.66 7.76
N TRP A 117 11.55 3.54 7.83
CA TRP A 117 12.22 2.97 9.00
C TRP A 117 12.09 3.93 10.20
N PRO A 118 11.85 3.45 11.44
CA PRO A 118 11.88 2.05 11.91
C PRO A 118 10.52 1.34 11.91
N VAL A 119 9.51 1.91 11.27
CA VAL A 119 8.15 1.33 11.26
C VAL A 119 8.06 0.20 10.24
N GLY A 120 8.71 0.36 9.08
CA GLY A 120 8.77 -0.66 8.04
C GLY A 120 10.18 -1.13 7.71
N GLU A 121 10.28 -2.35 7.16
CA GLU A 121 11.54 -2.96 6.73
C GLU A 121 11.58 -3.29 5.23
N PRO A 122 12.79 -3.35 4.62
CA PRO A 122 12.98 -3.69 3.22
C PRO A 122 12.44 -5.05 2.77
N ASN A 123 11.27 -4.96 2.18
CA ASN A 123 10.96 -5.20 0.75
C ASN A 123 9.46 -4.84 0.55
N ALA A 124 8.82 -4.26 1.58
CA ALA A 124 7.42 -3.87 1.66
C ALA A 124 6.43 -5.01 1.87
N ILE A 125 6.75 -6.27 1.57
CA ILE A 125 5.77 -7.37 1.61
C ILE A 125 6.31 -8.54 2.42
N LYS A 126 5.56 -8.90 3.47
CA LYS A 126 5.77 -10.13 4.23
C LYS A 126 4.55 -11.02 4.21
N ILE A 127 4.79 -12.29 4.48
CA ILE A 127 3.75 -13.31 4.63
C ILE A 127 3.59 -13.64 6.11
N VAL A 128 2.36 -13.67 6.58
CA VAL A 128 2.02 -14.10 7.94
C VAL A 128 1.14 -15.34 7.84
N THR A 129 1.49 -16.37 8.60
CA THR A 129 0.77 -17.65 8.64
C THR A 129 0.41 -18.00 10.08
N GLY A 130 -0.76 -18.62 10.27
CA GLY A 130 -1.17 -19.16 11.57
C GLY A 130 -1.58 -18.14 12.63
N ASP A 131 -2.03 -16.94 12.24
CA ASP A 131 -2.59 -15.96 13.16
C ASP A 131 -3.99 -16.37 13.61
N SER A 132 -4.07 -16.98 14.79
CA SER A 132 -5.29 -17.46 15.41
C SER A 132 -6.29 -16.36 15.75
N GLU A 133 -5.81 -15.15 16.05
CA GLU A 133 -6.61 -14.11 16.71
C GLU A 133 -7.50 -13.32 15.73
N VAL A 134 -7.53 -13.72 14.46
CA VAL A 134 -8.47 -13.19 13.49
C VAL A 134 -9.92 -13.51 13.88
N SER A 135 -10.84 -12.63 13.50
CA SER A 135 -12.27 -12.73 13.84
C SER A 135 -13.13 -12.72 12.59
N HIS A 136 -14.42 -13.07 12.75
CA HIS A 136 -15.42 -12.99 11.68
C HIS A 136 -15.14 -13.90 10.47
N GLY A 137 -14.53 -15.06 10.72
CA GLY A 137 -14.13 -16.00 9.67
C GLY A 137 -12.99 -15.52 8.76
N LYS A 138 -12.31 -14.41 9.11
CA LYS A 138 -11.16 -13.92 8.34
C LYS A 138 -10.06 -14.99 8.27
N PRO A 139 -9.32 -15.08 7.16
CA PRO A 139 -8.19 -16.00 7.04
C PRO A 139 -7.12 -15.75 8.11
N GLN A 140 -6.61 -16.84 8.70
CA GLN A 140 -5.48 -16.83 9.64
C GLN A 140 -4.12 -16.55 8.96
N ASN A 141 -4.09 -16.47 7.63
CA ASN A 141 -2.89 -16.15 6.87
C ASN A 141 -3.15 -14.86 6.10
N CYS A 142 -2.10 -14.05 5.91
CA CYS A 142 -2.22 -12.82 5.15
C CYS A 142 -0.94 -12.45 4.41
N ILE A 143 -1.14 -11.68 3.33
CA ILE A 143 -0.10 -10.99 2.57
C ILE A 143 -0.21 -9.51 2.94
N ILE A 144 0.83 -8.96 3.55
CA ILE A 144 0.75 -7.74 4.35
C ILE A 144 2.03 -6.90 4.19
N GLY A 145 1.91 -5.60 4.47
CA GLY A 145 3.04 -4.69 4.64
C GLY A 145 4.07 -5.19 5.66
N SER A 146 5.36 -5.01 5.35
CA SER A 146 6.47 -5.32 6.24
C SER A 146 6.62 -4.28 7.36
N SER A 147 5.65 -4.21 8.26
CA SER A 147 5.58 -3.21 9.34
C SER A 147 5.62 -3.83 10.75
N PHE A 148 5.93 -2.99 11.74
CA PHE A 148 6.04 -3.31 13.16
C PHE A 148 5.09 -2.45 13.99
N LEU A 149 4.63 -3.00 15.11
CA LEU A 149 3.72 -2.31 16.02
C LEU A 149 4.45 -1.19 16.75
N SER A 150 3.71 -0.12 16.95
CA SER A 150 4.16 0.96 17.82
C SER A 150 4.03 0.62 19.30
N PRO A 151 4.69 1.41 20.18
CA PRO A 151 4.56 1.24 21.62
C PRO A 151 3.11 1.25 22.11
N ASP A 152 2.24 2.07 21.52
CA ASP A 152 0.84 2.22 21.94
C ASP A 152 -0.05 1.05 21.49
N ASN A 153 0.37 0.32 20.47
CA ASN A 153 -0.32 -0.86 19.95
C ASN A 153 0.28 -2.18 20.45
N SER A 154 1.34 -2.12 21.27
CA SER A 154 2.00 -3.28 21.86
C SER A 154 1.61 -3.45 23.33
N GLU A 155 1.34 -4.70 23.72
CA GLU A 155 1.15 -5.04 25.13
C GLU A 155 2.49 -5.24 25.88
N ILE A 156 3.61 -5.25 25.14
CA ILE A 156 4.94 -5.52 25.66
C ILE A 156 5.76 -4.23 25.57
N LEU A 157 6.09 -3.68 26.74
CA LEU A 157 6.67 -2.33 26.90
C LEU A 157 7.93 -2.05 26.05
N ASP A 158 8.71 -3.09 25.75
CA ASP A 158 9.95 -3.02 24.97
C ASP A 158 9.87 -3.74 23.62
N ALA A 159 8.67 -4.16 23.21
CA ALA A 159 8.44 -4.77 21.91
C ALA A 159 7.64 -3.83 21.01
N ASN A 160 8.34 -3.09 20.15
CA ASN A 160 7.70 -2.14 19.25
C ASN A 160 8.43 -2.09 17.91
N PHE A 161 8.91 -0.93 17.48
CA PHE A 161 9.53 -0.73 16.18
C PHE A 161 10.80 -1.56 15.97
N LEU A 162 11.31 -1.55 14.73
CA LEU A 162 12.49 -2.30 14.30
C LEU A 162 13.76 -2.00 15.10
N ASP A 163 13.86 -0.82 15.70
CA ASP A 163 15.00 -0.40 16.51
C ASP A 163 14.86 -0.73 18.00
N SER A 164 13.76 -1.37 18.38
CA SER A 164 13.52 -1.86 19.73
C SER A 164 14.30 -3.14 20.04
N ALA A 165 14.36 -3.51 21.31
CA ALA A 165 15.02 -4.75 21.74
C ALA A 165 14.26 -6.01 21.29
N HIS A 166 12.93 -5.91 21.13
CA HIS A 166 12.05 -7.01 20.83
C HIS A 166 11.03 -6.61 19.75
N PRO A 167 11.43 -6.26 18.52
CA PRO A 167 10.51 -5.72 17.52
C PRO A 167 9.27 -6.61 17.34
N GLN A 168 8.07 -6.02 17.46
CA GLN A 168 6.82 -6.78 17.36
C GLN A 168 6.20 -6.61 15.97
N PRO A 169 6.18 -7.65 15.11
CA PRO A 169 5.66 -7.53 13.76
C PRO A 169 4.15 -7.28 13.76
N VAL A 170 3.69 -6.51 12.78
CA VAL A 170 2.26 -6.42 12.45
C VAL A 170 1.80 -7.74 11.84
N ILE A 171 0.66 -8.26 12.31
CA ILE A 171 0.04 -9.53 11.87
C ILE A 171 -1.41 -9.31 11.41
N CYS A 172 -2.08 -10.37 10.95
CA CYS A 172 -3.40 -10.31 10.34
C CYS A 172 -4.48 -9.74 11.29
N SER A 173 -4.35 -10.00 12.58
CA SER A 173 -5.24 -9.61 13.68
C SER A 173 -4.86 -8.31 14.37
N SER A 174 -3.69 -7.71 14.07
CA SER A 174 -3.26 -6.44 14.68
C SER A 174 -4.31 -5.31 14.58
N PRO A 175 -4.26 -4.29 15.46
CA PRO A 175 -5.23 -3.19 15.46
C PRO A 175 -5.30 -2.36 14.17
N PHE A 176 -6.30 -1.48 14.11
CA PHE A 176 -6.45 -0.47 13.05
C PHE A 176 -5.24 0.49 13.04
N GLN A 177 -4.92 1.07 11.88
CA GLN A 177 -3.75 1.95 11.65
C GLN A 177 -2.36 1.37 11.94
N THR A 178 -2.22 0.05 12.11
CA THR A 178 -0.92 -0.62 12.22
C THR A 178 -0.19 -0.82 10.89
N HIS A 179 -0.52 -0.02 9.87
CA HIS A 179 0.15 -0.02 8.56
C HIS A 179 0.23 -1.37 7.82
N LYS A 180 -0.80 -2.22 8.00
CA LYS A 180 -0.93 -3.53 7.35
C LYS A 180 -0.87 -3.53 5.82
N ARG A 181 -1.11 -2.40 5.17
CA ARG A 181 -1.25 -2.37 3.71
C ARG A 181 0.06 -1.97 3.06
N PHE A 182 0.60 -2.84 2.23
CA PHE A 182 1.63 -2.43 1.27
C PHE A 182 0.99 -1.58 0.17
N LYS A 183 1.75 -0.64 -0.39
CA LYS A 183 1.29 0.27 -1.44
C LYS A 183 1.89 -0.13 -2.78
N VAL A 184 1.07 -0.30 -3.81
CA VAL A 184 1.51 -0.56 -5.19
C VAL A 184 1.26 0.69 -6.02
N ALA A 185 2.30 1.51 -6.19
CA ALA A 185 2.26 2.66 -7.08
C ALA A 185 2.40 2.18 -8.53
N MET A 186 1.29 2.18 -9.28
CA MET A 186 1.26 1.81 -10.69
C MET A 186 1.91 2.93 -11.51
N LEU A 187 2.97 2.64 -12.26
CA LEU A 187 3.79 3.65 -12.95
C LEU A 187 3.41 3.81 -14.43
N PRO A 188 3.90 4.84 -15.14
CA PRO A 188 3.47 5.14 -16.52
C PRO A 188 3.63 3.98 -17.50
N ALA A 189 4.68 3.16 -17.35
CA ALA A 189 4.91 1.98 -18.19
C ALA A 189 3.75 0.96 -18.17
N SER A 190 2.87 1.01 -17.17
CA SER A 190 1.65 0.18 -17.12
C SER A 190 0.57 0.63 -18.12
N VAL A 191 0.67 1.83 -18.70
CA VAL A 191 -0.39 2.42 -19.57
C VAL A 191 0.12 3.33 -20.70
N ASP A 192 1.42 3.50 -20.90
CA ASP A 192 1.98 4.57 -21.76
C ASP A 192 1.42 4.57 -23.20
N ASP A 193 1.25 3.38 -23.79
CA ASP A 193 0.71 3.14 -25.13
C ASP A 193 -0.81 2.86 -25.16
N ILE A 194 -1.49 2.93 -24.01
CA ILE A 194 -2.92 2.67 -23.88
C ILE A 194 -3.70 3.98 -23.79
N SER A 195 -4.65 4.16 -24.70
CA SER A 195 -5.51 5.36 -24.72
C SER A 195 -6.78 5.20 -23.90
N SER A 196 -7.30 3.98 -23.79
CA SER A 196 -8.47 3.59 -23.01
C SER A 196 -8.52 2.07 -22.88
N GLY A 197 -9.10 1.54 -21.80
CA GLY A 197 -9.23 0.10 -21.55
C GLY A 197 -8.10 -0.48 -20.72
N ASP A 198 -7.91 -1.79 -20.78
CA ASP A 198 -6.94 -2.50 -19.94
C ASP A 198 -5.50 -2.06 -20.24
N GLY A 199 -4.77 -1.72 -19.18
CA GLY A 199 -3.33 -1.52 -19.19
C GLY A 199 -2.55 -2.82 -19.27
N HIS A 200 -1.23 -2.70 -19.12
CA HIS A 200 -0.33 -3.83 -18.97
C HIS A 200 -0.39 -4.39 -17.54
N GLY A 201 -0.16 -5.70 -17.40
CA GLY A 201 -0.14 -6.36 -16.10
C GLY A 201 1.07 -6.00 -15.26
N ILE A 202 0.83 -5.74 -13.97
CA ILE A 202 1.84 -5.63 -12.91
C ILE A 202 1.84 -6.95 -12.14
N ASP A 203 2.92 -7.71 -12.21
CA ASP A 203 2.99 -9.08 -11.69
C ASP A 203 3.73 -9.16 -10.36
N LEU A 204 2.99 -9.46 -9.30
CA LEU A 204 3.53 -9.83 -8.00
C LEU A 204 3.60 -11.36 -7.93
N VAL A 205 4.81 -11.91 -7.86
CA VAL A 205 5.03 -13.36 -7.89
C VAL A 205 5.27 -13.87 -6.47
N PHE A 206 4.62 -14.97 -6.08
CA PHE A 206 4.75 -15.58 -4.76
C PHE A 206 5.23 -17.01 -4.88
N ASN A 207 6.19 -17.39 -4.04
CA ASN A 207 6.63 -18.78 -3.95
C ASN A 207 5.63 -19.57 -3.10
N VAL A 208 5.37 -20.80 -3.50
CA VAL A 208 4.41 -21.69 -2.85
C VAL A 208 5.02 -23.08 -2.71
N ASN A 209 4.92 -23.61 -1.49
CA ASN A 209 5.35 -24.96 -1.15
C ASN A 209 4.11 -25.83 -0.95
N ASP A 210 4.15 -27.04 -1.52
CA ASP A 210 3.14 -28.05 -1.24
C ASP A 210 3.22 -28.48 0.22
N ASP A 211 2.09 -28.47 0.93
CA ASP A 211 2.02 -28.97 2.30
C ASP A 211 2.06 -30.52 2.25
N PRO A 212 2.92 -31.19 3.04
CA PRO A 212 2.98 -32.64 3.09
C PRO A 212 1.62 -33.25 3.44
N VAL A 213 1.15 -34.12 2.55
CA VAL A 213 -0.11 -34.84 2.71
C VAL A 213 0.05 -35.91 3.80
N ASP A 214 -0.65 -35.76 4.93
CA ASP A 214 -0.83 -36.86 5.89
C ASP A 214 -2.00 -37.75 5.42
N PRO A 215 -1.75 -38.92 4.80
CA PRO A 215 -2.81 -39.75 4.23
C PRO A 215 -3.85 -40.23 5.25
N GLU A 216 -3.62 -40.06 6.56
CA GLU A 216 -4.54 -40.45 7.64
C GLU A 216 -5.32 -39.26 8.24
N ALA A 217 -5.02 -38.01 7.88
CA ALA A 217 -5.74 -36.84 8.39
C ALA A 217 -7.13 -36.70 7.73
N GLU A 218 -8.20 -36.80 8.54
CA GLU A 218 -9.59 -36.62 8.07
C GLU A 218 -9.93 -35.14 7.76
N ASP A 219 -9.17 -34.19 8.33
CA ASP A 219 -9.42 -32.74 8.28
C ASP A 219 -8.39 -31.96 7.43
N GLN A 220 -8.03 -32.46 6.25
CA GLN A 220 -7.10 -31.74 5.40
C GLN A 220 -7.75 -30.51 4.77
N ILE A 221 -7.21 -29.34 5.08
CA ILE A 221 -7.59 -28.08 4.44
C ILE A 221 -7.27 -28.22 2.95
N ALA A 222 -8.29 -28.09 2.11
CA ALA A 222 -8.11 -28.26 0.67
C ALA A 222 -7.44 -27.03 0.01
N LEU A 223 -7.62 -25.86 0.62
CA LEU A 223 -7.16 -24.58 0.14
C LEU A 223 -6.78 -23.68 1.32
N ARG A 224 -5.55 -23.17 1.33
CA ARG A 224 -5.12 -22.18 2.31
C ARG A 224 -5.61 -20.82 1.87
N SER A 225 -6.34 -20.13 2.75
CA SER A 225 -6.81 -18.77 2.49
C SER A 225 -5.81 -17.75 3.02
N TYR A 226 -5.53 -16.72 2.22
CA TYR A 226 -4.68 -15.59 2.52
C TYR A 226 -5.47 -14.29 2.33
N GLN A 227 -5.67 -13.51 3.38
CA GLN A 227 -6.19 -12.16 3.24
C GLN A 227 -5.10 -11.24 2.68
N VAL A 228 -5.41 -10.45 1.66
CA VAL A 228 -4.45 -9.49 1.11
C VAL A 228 -4.76 -8.09 1.63
N PHE A 229 -3.77 -7.49 2.28
CA PHE A 229 -3.81 -6.10 2.72
C PHE A 229 -2.97 -5.24 1.78
N SER A 230 -3.61 -4.61 0.81
CA SER A 230 -2.92 -3.73 -0.14
C SER A 230 -3.66 -2.43 -0.41
N LYS A 231 -2.92 -1.45 -0.92
CA LYS A 231 -3.43 -0.27 -1.61
C LYS A 231 -2.81 -0.25 -3.00
N ILE A 232 -3.58 0.14 -4.00
CA ILE A 232 -3.07 0.47 -5.33
C ILE A 232 -3.15 1.98 -5.52
N ASN A 233 -2.11 2.57 -6.10
CA ASN A 233 -1.99 4.02 -6.24
C ASN A 233 -1.80 4.39 -7.71
N ASN A 234 -2.52 5.41 -8.17
CA ASN A 234 -2.45 5.83 -9.57
C ASN A 234 -1.29 6.82 -9.82
N TYR A 235 -0.10 6.29 -10.09
CA TYR A 235 1.06 7.05 -10.57
C TYR A 235 1.29 6.88 -12.07
N THR A 236 0.26 6.40 -12.79
CA THR A 236 0.37 6.04 -14.21
C THR A 236 0.45 7.27 -15.12
N GLY A 237 0.17 8.46 -14.58
CA GLY A 237 0.06 9.69 -15.35
C GLY A 237 -1.23 9.80 -16.18
N ARG A 238 -2.14 8.82 -16.09
CA ARG A 238 -3.46 8.82 -16.76
C ARG A 238 -4.60 8.63 -15.75
N ARG A 239 -5.79 9.14 -16.07
CA ARG A 239 -7.01 8.77 -15.33
C ARG A 239 -7.31 7.30 -15.53
N LEU A 240 -7.74 6.65 -14.46
CA LEU A 240 -8.21 5.28 -14.49
C LEU A 240 -9.72 5.26 -14.23
N SER A 241 -10.43 4.42 -14.97
CA SER A 241 -11.84 4.13 -14.73
C SER A 241 -12.01 2.93 -13.79
N GLY A 242 -10.92 2.31 -13.35
CA GLY A 242 -10.95 1.10 -12.54
C GLY A 242 -9.65 0.30 -12.55
N TYR A 243 -9.75 -0.95 -12.11
CA TYR A 243 -8.68 -1.93 -12.07
C TYR A 243 -9.20 -3.37 -12.19
N LYS A 244 -8.29 -4.31 -12.45
CA LYS A 244 -8.50 -5.76 -12.32
C LYS A 244 -7.39 -6.37 -11.48
N VAL A 245 -7.70 -7.44 -10.77
CA VAL A 245 -6.72 -8.34 -10.15
C VAL A 245 -6.99 -9.74 -10.66
N VAL A 246 -5.96 -10.41 -11.18
CA VAL A 246 -6.04 -11.77 -11.74
C VAL A 246 -5.00 -12.65 -11.06
N VAL A 247 -5.37 -13.86 -10.67
CA VAL A 247 -4.42 -14.88 -10.20
C VAL A 247 -4.14 -15.91 -11.28
N GLY A 248 -2.89 -16.37 -11.35
CA GLY A 248 -2.44 -17.30 -12.36
C GLY A 248 -1.01 -17.78 -12.14
N THR A 249 -0.39 -18.28 -13.20
CA THR A 249 1.03 -18.67 -13.21
C THR A 249 1.77 -18.00 -14.37
N GLY A 250 3.10 -17.87 -14.25
CA GLY A 250 3.91 -17.15 -15.23
C GLY A 250 3.88 -15.63 -15.04
N ARG A 251 4.60 -14.89 -15.89
CA ARG A 251 4.68 -13.42 -15.84
C ARG A 251 4.69 -12.81 -17.23
N GLY A 252 4.38 -11.52 -17.30
CA GLY A 252 4.24 -10.73 -18.51
C GLY A 252 3.43 -11.43 -19.60
N SER A 253 4.05 -11.66 -20.73
CA SER A 253 3.49 -12.33 -21.91
C SER A 253 3.29 -13.84 -21.73
N GLU A 254 3.99 -14.47 -20.80
CA GLU A 254 3.84 -15.89 -20.46
C GLU A 254 2.81 -16.15 -19.35
N PHE A 255 2.27 -15.09 -18.73
CA PHE A 255 1.22 -15.23 -17.72
C PHE A 255 -0.02 -15.88 -18.29
N LYS A 256 -0.58 -16.80 -17.52
CA LYS A 256 -1.88 -17.44 -17.76
C LYS A 256 -2.67 -17.41 -16.47
N SER A 257 -3.91 -16.93 -16.56
CA SER A 257 -4.85 -17.01 -15.45
C SER A 257 -5.05 -18.45 -14.98
N ALA A 258 -5.57 -18.62 -13.77
CA ALA A 258 -5.81 -19.95 -13.20
C ALA A 258 -6.77 -20.78 -14.08
N SER A 259 -7.82 -20.16 -14.64
CA SER A 259 -8.76 -20.82 -15.56
C SER A 259 -8.11 -21.18 -16.91
N GLU A 260 -7.28 -20.32 -17.48
CA GLU A 260 -6.50 -20.66 -18.71
C GLU A 260 -5.52 -21.81 -18.48
N SER A 261 -5.07 -21.96 -17.24
CA SER A 261 -4.15 -23.03 -16.80
C SER A 261 -4.88 -24.28 -16.30
N ASN A 262 -6.21 -24.27 -16.20
CA ASN A 262 -7.04 -25.33 -15.61
C ASN A 262 -6.60 -25.70 -14.18
N ILE A 263 -6.38 -24.70 -13.34
CA ILE A 263 -6.02 -24.84 -11.92
C ILE A 263 -6.91 -23.98 -11.01
N GLU A 264 -8.08 -23.54 -11.49
CA GLU A 264 -9.03 -22.74 -10.73
C GLU A 264 -9.55 -23.45 -9.46
N ASP A 265 -9.48 -24.78 -9.42
CA ASP A 265 -9.76 -25.60 -8.23
C ASP A 265 -8.68 -25.47 -7.14
N LYS A 266 -7.49 -24.98 -7.49
CA LYS A 266 -6.32 -24.82 -6.61
C LYS A 266 -5.92 -23.37 -6.38
N LEU A 267 -6.26 -22.47 -7.28
CA LEU A 267 -5.87 -21.07 -7.21
C LEU A 267 -7.02 -20.17 -7.65
N HIS A 268 -7.59 -19.42 -6.71
CA HIS A 268 -8.62 -18.43 -7.00
C HIS A 268 -8.67 -17.32 -5.95
N ILE A 269 -9.41 -16.26 -6.29
CA ILE A 269 -9.70 -15.09 -5.48
C ILE A 269 -11.14 -15.18 -4.95
N SER A 270 -11.35 -14.70 -3.73
CA SER A 270 -12.65 -14.48 -3.12
C SER A 270 -12.81 -13.05 -2.61
N LEU A 271 -14.02 -12.49 -2.72
CA LEU A 271 -14.44 -11.26 -2.06
C LEU A 271 -15.00 -11.50 -0.65
N GLY A 272 -14.92 -12.74 -0.15
CA GLY A 272 -15.44 -13.11 1.17
C GLY A 272 -16.97 -13.14 1.27
N ILE A 273 -17.67 -13.11 0.14
CA ILE A 273 -19.13 -13.10 0.08
C ILE A 273 -19.67 -14.46 0.56
N GLY A 274 -20.48 -14.45 1.61
CA GLY A 274 -21.05 -15.64 2.23
C GLY A 274 -20.03 -16.59 2.89
N GLU A 275 -18.81 -16.12 3.17
CA GLU A 275 -17.73 -16.90 3.80
C GLU A 275 -17.57 -16.63 5.30
N GLY A 276 -18.34 -15.71 5.85
CA GLY A 276 -18.27 -15.27 7.25
C GLY A 276 -18.65 -16.35 8.26
N ALA A 277 -18.17 -16.12 9.48
CA ALA A 277 -18.46 -16.96 10.62
C ALA A 277 -18.60 -16.11 11.90
N SER A 278 -19.54 -16.48 12.74
CA SER A 278 -19.76 -15.89 14.07
C SER A 278 -18.93 -16.61 15.14
N GLY A 279 -18.75 -15.96 16.28
CA GLY A 279 -17.98 -16.53 17.41
C GLY A 279 -16.54 -16.04 17.47
N GLY A 280 -15.84 -16.45 18.53
CA GLY A 280 -14.39 -16.20 18.71
C GLY A 280 -13.55 -17.41 18.32
N HIS A 281 -12.23 -17.26 18.35
CA HIS A 281 -11.21 -18.21 17.91
C HIS A 281 -11.62 -19.71 17.93
N ASP A 282 -11.87 -20.28 19.11
CA ASP A 282 -12.16 -21.72 19.28
C ASP A 282 -13.60 -22.15 18.93
N ASN A 283 -14.47 -21.19 18.62
CA ASN A 283 -15.91 -21.42 18.42
C ASN A 283 -16.43 -20.71 17.16
N LEU A 284 -15.61 -20.62 16.11
CA LEU A 284 -16.05 -20.13 14.82
C LEU A 284 -17.17 -21.03 14.28
N ALA A 285 -18.35 -20.45 14.10
CA ALA A 285 -19.52 -21.10 13.54
C ALA A 285 -19.94 -20.35 12.29
N TYR A 286 -19.88 -21.04 11.15
CA TYR A 286 -20.34 -20.52 9.87
C TYR A 286 -21.74 -19.91 10.00
N ASP A 287 -21.88 -18.64 9.62
CA ASP A 287 -23.15 -17.91 9.67
C ASP A 287 -23.59 -17.38 8.29
N GLY A 288 -22.72 -17.52 7.28
CA GLY A 288 -22.98 -17.09 5.92
C GLY A 288 -23.02 -15.58 5.73
N SER A 289 -22.50 -14.79 6.69
CA SER A 289 -22.29 -13.37 6.47
C SER A 289 -21.15 -13.14 5.47
N ASP A 290 -20.96 -11.90 5.04
CA ASP A 290 -19.78 -11.53 4.25
C ASP A 290 -18.61 -11.24 5.21
N ILE A 291 -17.38 -11.56 4.79
CA ILE A 291 -16.16 -11.25 5.56
C ILE A 291 -15.84 -9.75 5.48
N PHE A 292 -16.11 -9.15 4.33
CA PHE A 292 -15.94 -7.71 4.08
C PHE A 292 -17.31 -7.10 3.80
N GLU A 293 -17.54 -5.90 4.30
CA GLU A 293 -18.71 -5.11 3.90
C GLU A 293 -18.61 -4.77 2.41
N SER A 294 -19.75 -4.78 1.71
CA SER A 294 -19.78 -4.62 0.25
C SER A 294 -19.20 -3.29 -0.23
N ASP A 295 -19.35 -2.23 0.58
CA ASP A 295 -18.84 -0.89 0.30
C ASP A 295 -17.38 -0.69 0.74
N SER A 296 -16.72 -1.74 1.25
CA SER A 296 -15.36 -1.71 1.79
C SER A 296 -14.36 -2.53 0.94
N LEU A 297 -14.78 -3.02 -0.23
CA LEU A 297 -13.95 -3.87 -1.09
C LEU A 297 -12.87 -3.09 -1.86
N ALA A 298 -13.19 -1.88 -2.32
CA ALA A 298 -12.28 -1.00 -3.05
C ALA A 298 -12.59 0.47 -2.77
N THR A 299 -11.93 1.07 -1.78
CA THR A 299 -12.27 2.40 -1.28
C THR A 299 -11.08 3.34 -1.17
N PHE A 300 -11.33 4.63 -1.36
CA PHE A 300 -10.39 5.67 -0.97
C PHE A 300 -10.35 5.82 0.56
N SER A 301 -9.46 6.67 1.06
CA SER A 301 -9.28 6.91 2.50
C SER A 301 -10.58 7.37 3.16
N HIS A 302 -10.97 6.72 4.26
CA HIS A 302 -12.21 7.02 5.00
C HIS A 302 -12.18 8.43 5.62
N GLY A 303 -11.00 8.91 6.02
CA GLY A 303 -10.83 10.29 6.50
C GLY A 303 -11.13 11.35 5.43
N LEU A 304 -11.13 10.97 4.14
CA LEU A 304 -11.54 11.83 3.03
C LEU A 304 -12.99 11.58 2.61
N PHE A 305 -13.46 10.33 2.67
CA PHE A 305 -14.77 9.91 2.18
C PHE A 305 -15.38 8.84 3.08
N GLY A 306 -16.38 9.19 3.88
CA GLY A 306 -17.04 8.24 4.78
C GLY A 306 -17.79 8.91 5.93
N ALA A 307 -18.74 8.20 6.52
CA ALA A 307 -19.47 8.68 7.69
C ALA A 307 -18.69 8.36 8.98
N PRO A 308 -18.93 9.06 10.09
CA PRO A 308 -18.30 8.74 11.36
C PRO A 308 -18.50 7.27 11.73
N ASP A 309 -17.44 6.64 12.22
CA ASP A 309 -17.43 5.29 12.74
C ASP A 309 -16.60 5.21 14.04
N LYS A 310 -16.16 4.01 14.42
CA LYS A 310 -15.35 3.82 15.64
C LYS A 310 -13.91 4.34 15.51
N HIS A 311 -13.45 4.60 14.30
CA HIS A 311 -12.09 5.02 13.97
C HIS A 311 -12.01 6.48 13.52
N PHE A 312 -13.05 6.99 12.86
CA PHE A 312 -13.18 8.36 12.41
C PHE A 312 -14.40 8.99 13.06
N ILE A 313 -14.20 9.98 13.93
CA ILE A 313 -15.29 10.59 14.71
C ILE A 313 -16.06 11.69 13.96
N SER A 314 -15.62 12.04 12.75
CA SER A 314 -16.22 13.06 11.87
C SER A 314 -16.51 12.47 10.48
N ASN A 315 -17.31 13.17 9.67
CA ASN A 315 -17.43 12.82 8.27
C ASN A 315 -16.08 13.00 7.56
N GLY A 316 -15.90 12.28 6.47
CA GLY A 316 -14.78 12.45 5.57
C GLY A 316 -14.73 13.89 5.03
N PHE A 317 -13.52 14.40 4.83
CA PHE A 317 -13.28 15.80 4.48
C PHE A 317 -14.05 16.25 3.22
N PHE A 318 -14.21 15.37 2.22
CA PHE A 318 -14.88 15.68 0.95
C PHE A 318 -16.31 15.15 0.84
N ASP A 319 -16.65 14.09 1.56
CA ASP A 319 -18.00 13.53 1.56
C ASP A 319 -18.23 12.64 2.78
N MET A 320 -19.47 12.58 3.26
CA MET A 320 -19.93 11.58 4.22
C MET A 320 -20.15 10.19 3.59
N ARG A 321 -20.20 10.10 2.26
CA ARG A 321 -20.34 8.84 1.52
C ARG A 321 -18.97 8.27 1.18
N THR A 322 -18.84 6.95 1.29
CA THR A 322 -17.65 6.22 0.85
C THR A 322 -17.41 6.43 -0.65
N ALA A 323 -16.17 6.73 -1.02
CA ALA A 323 -15.73 6.82 -2.40
C ALA A 323 -14.90 5.60 -2.78
N GLY A 324 -15.02 5.14 -4.03
CA GLY A 324 -14.32 3.94 -4.50
C GLY A 324 -15.02 3.30 -5.69
N PHE A 325 -14.97 1.97 -5.75
CA PHE A 325 -15.59 1.18 -6.81
C PHE A 325 -16.36 -0.01 -6.24
N ASP A 326 -17.49 -0.33 -6.88
CA ASP A 326 -18.12 -1.63 -6.74
C ASP A 326 -17.19 -2.71 -7.35
N VAL A 327 -17.06 -3.86 -6.69
CA VAL A 327 -16.16 -4.94 -7.13
C VAL A 327 -16.95 -6.21 -7.41
N LEU A 328 -16.68 -6.86 -8.53
CA LEU A 328 -17.23 -8.16 -8.88
C LEU A 328 -16.13 -9.21 -9.07
N GLN A 329 -16.51 -10.47 -8.87
CA GLN A 329 -15.74 -11.66 -9.25
C GLN A 329 -16.05 -12.05 -10.71
N GLY A 330 -15.04 -12.56 -11.40
CA GLY A 330 -15.16 -13.06 -12.77
C GLY A 330 -14.04 -14.04 -13.14
N CYS A 331 -14.19 -14.65 -14.31
CA CYS A 331 -13.22 -15.60 -14.85
C CYS A 331 -12.76 -15.15 -16.25
N VAL A 332 -11.49 -15.35 -16.60
CA VAL A 332 -10.89 -14.80 -17.85
C VAL A 332 -11.37 -15.52 -19.12
N SER A 333 -11.76 -16.79 -19.04
CA SER A 333 -12.16 -17.55 -20.23
C SER A 333 -13.40 -16.92 -20.90
N THR A 334 -13.34 -16.67 -22.21
CA THR A 334 -14.39 -15.99 -23.01
C THR A 334 -15.65 -16.84 -23.24
N ALA A 335 -16.00 -17.74 -22.33
CA ALA A 335 -17.19 -18.57 -22.42
C ALA A 335 -18.31 -18.01 -21.53
N ILE A 336 -19.53 -18.25 -21.95
CA ILE A 336 -20.81 -17.90 -21.30
C ILE A 336 -21.03 -18.70 -19.98
N ASP A 337 -19.97 -19.20 -19.35
CA ASP A 337 -20.02 -20.13 -18.23
C ASP A 337 -19.68 -19.44 -16.90
N ALA A 338 -20.50 -19.73 -15.89
CA ALA A 338 -20.26 -19.29 -14.52
C ALA A 338 -18.88 -19.77 -14.06
N CYS A 339 -18.21 -18.95 -13.23
CA CYS A 339 -17.01 -19.39 -12.53
C CYS A 339 -17.27 -20.74 -11.83
N ALA A 340 -16.24 -21.59 -11.78
CA ALA A 340 -16.33 -22.85 -11.08
C ALA A 340 -16.76 -22.62 -9.62
N SER A 341 -17.36 -23.63 -9.00
CA SER A 341 -17.69 -23.61 -7.58
C SER A 341 -16.79 -24.58 -6.81
N TYR A 342 -16.62 -24.34 -5.52
CA TYR A 342 -15.93 -25.26 -4.61
C TYR A 342 -16.69 -25.38 -3.29
N SER A 343 -16.48 -26.51 -2.61
CA SER A 343 -17.09 -26.79 -1.31
C SER A 343 -16.66 -25.78 -0.26
N ASN A 344 -17.61 -25.22 0.50
CA ASN A 344 -17.28 -24.33 1.60
C ASN A 344 -16.58 -25.08 2.74
N PRO A 345 -15.28 -24.79 3.02
CA PRO A 345 -14.51 -25.50 4.04
C PRO A 345 -14.98 -25.21 5.47
N MET A 346 -15.78 -24.16 5.67
CA MET A 346 -16.35 -23.82 6.98
C MET A 346 -17.58 -24.67 7.35
N THR A 347 -18.00 -25.60 6.49
CA THR A 347 -19.19 -26.43 6.69
C THR A 347 -18.86 -27.91 6.46
N GLU A 348 -19.34 -28.80 7.32
CA GLU A 348 -19.14 -30.25 7.17
C GLU A 348 -19.70 -30.80 5.85
N THR A 349 -20.74 -30.15 5.31
CA THR A 349 -21.41 -30.57 4.08
C THR A 349 -20.79 -29.99 2.81
N GLY A 350 -19.89 -29.01 2.94
CA GLY A 350 -19.40 -28.21 1.82
C GLY A 350 -20.44 -27.26 1.23
N THR A 351 -21.59 -27.05 1.88
CA THR A 351 -22.69 -26.21 1.37
C THR A 351 -22.96 -24.99 2.26
N PRO A 352 -23.27 -23.80 1.67
CA PRO A 352 -23.38 -23.53 0.24
C PRO A 352 -22.02 -23.62 -0.47
N GLU A 353 -22.01 -23.96 -1.76
CA GLU A 353 -20.77 -23.86 -2.53
C GLU A 353 -20.38 -22.40 -2.74
N LEU A 354 -19.08 -22.15 -2.80
CA LEU A 354 -18.48 -20.83 -2.98
C LEU A 354 -17.92 -20.68 -4.40
N MET A 355 -17.71 -19.44 -4.84
CA MET A 355 -17.23 -19.14 -6.19
C MET A 355 -15.70 -19.20 -6.29
N ALA A 356 -15.16 -20.07 -7.14
CA ALA A 356 -13.76 -20.10 -7.53
C ALA A 356 -13.53 -19.16 -8.73
N SER A 357 -13.18 -17.91 -8.42
CA SER A 357 -12.97 -16.84 -9.40
C SER A 357 -11.49 -16.56 -9.57
N ASP A 358 -10.93 -16.53 -10.77
CA ASP A 358 -9.51 -16.18 -10.93
C ASP A 358 -9.28 -14.68 -11.18
N MET A 359 -10.35 -13.89 -11.26
CA MET A 359 -10.30 -12.44 -11.40
C MET A 359 -11.28 -11.75 -10.44
N ILE A 360 -10.88 -10.57 -9.96
CA ILE A 360 -11.80 -9.53 -9.50
C ILE A 360 -11.59 -8.26 -10.31
N TYR A 361 -12.62 -7.45 -10.46
CA TYR A 361 -12.53 -6.21 -11.23
C TYR A 361 -13.51 -5.17 -10.68
N SER A 362 -13.09 -3.91 -10.76
CA SER A 362 -13.97 -2.77 -10.47
C SER A 362 -15.03 -2.65 -11.56
N THR A 363 -16.23 -2.23 -11.17
CA THR A 363 -17.36 -2.01 -12.07
C THR A 363 -17.77 -0.54 -12.07
N SER A 364 -18.86 -0.19 -11.41
CA SER A 364 -19.27 1.21 -11.21
C SER A 364 -18.42 1.87 -10.13
N ALA A 365 -18.18 3.17 -10.31
CA ALA A 365 -17.74 4.01 -9.23
C ALA A 365 -18.85 4.16 -8.17
N LEU A 366 -18.47 4.16 -6.90
CA LEU A 366 -19.40 4.45 -5.80
C LEU A 366 -19.84 5.93 -5.86
N ALA A 367 -21.12 6.15 -5.59
CA ALA A 367 -21.73 7.47 -5.61
C ALA A 367 -21.22 8.35 -4.46
N SER A 368 -20.30 9.27 -4.76
CA SER A 368 -19.71 10.24 -3.82
C SER A 368 -19.27 11.50 -4.55
N HIS A 369 -18.88 12.55 -3.82
CA HIS A 369 -18.26 13.75 -4.40
C HIS A 369 -16.89 13.53 -5.03
N TYR A 370 -16.32 12.31 -4.92
CA TYR A 370 -15.18 11.95 -5.74
C TYR A 370 -15.59 11.91 -7.22
N HIS A 371 -16.65 11.17 -7.54
CA HIS A 371 -17.07 10.87 -8.92
C HIS A 371 -18.23 11.75 -9.43
N GLU A 372 -19.08 12.24 -8.52
CA GLU A 372 -20.31 12.96 -8.86
C GLU A 372 -20.23 14.45 -8.55
N THR A 373 -20.72 15.26 -9.49
CA THR A 373 -21.01 16.68 -9.29
C THR A 373 -22.50 16.87 -9.05
N LEU A 374 -22.97 16.75 -7.81
CA LEU A 374 -24.36 17.07 -7.47
C LEU A 374 -24.66 18.59 -7.42
N GLY A 375 -23.94 19.39 -8.20
CA GLY A 375 -24.18 20.83 -8.35
C GLY A 375 -23.95 21.66 -7.07
N LEU A 376 -23.38 21.07 -6.01
CA LEU A 376 -23.12 21.76 -4.76
C LEU A 376 -21.95 22.76 -4.87
N ILE A 377 -20.92 22.45 -5.69
CA ILE A 377 -19.81 23.37 -6.01
C ILE A 377 -19.36 23.19 -7.45
N GLU A 378 -19.28 24.30 -8.18
CA GLU A 378 -18.61 24.40 -9.47
C GLU A 378 -17.10 24.26 -9.23
N GLY A 379 -16.49 23.14 -9.66
CA GLY A 379 -15.05 22.89 -9.50
C GLY A 379 -14.62 21.71 -8.61
N LEU A 380 -15.57 20.99 -8.00
CA LEU A 380 -15.28 19.80 -7.16
C LEU A 380 -14.98 18.44 -7.85
N PRO A 381 -14.97 18.24 -9.19
CA PRO A 381 -14.80 16.87 -9.68
C PRO A 381 -13.33 16.46 -9.62
N LEU A 382 -12.97 15.68 -8.60
CA LEU A 382 -11.87 14.73 -8.70
C LEU A 382 -12.11 13.87 -9.96
N GLY A 383 -13.36 13.45 -10.19
CA GLY A 383 -13.83 12.79 -11.40
C GLY A 383 -13.57 11.29 -11.35
N GLU A 384 -13.13 10.71 -12.46
CA GLU A 384 -12.57 9.35 -12.43
C GLU A 384 -11.24 9.31 -11.67
N TRP A 385 -10.72 8.12 -11.37
CA TRP A 385 -9.56 7.98 -10.48
C TRP A 385 -8.34 8.78 -10.98
N LEU A 386 -7.96 9.79 -10.18
CA LEU A 386 -6.94 10.78 -10.54
C LEU A 386 -5.54 10.17 -10.64
N PRO A 387 -4.72 10.59 -11.62
CA PRO A 387 -3.28 10.35 -11.60
C PRO A 387 -2.56 11.33 -10.66
N SER A 388 -1.42 10.91 -10.13
CA SER A 388 -0.57 11.71 -9.23
C SER A 388 -0.21 13.09 -9.73
N LYS A 389 -0.02 13.28 -11.03
CA LYS A 389 0.25 14.60 -11.63
C LYS A 389 -0.88 15.63 -11.42
N TRP A 390 -2.06 15.19 -10.99
CA TRP A 390 -3.24 16.02 -10.73
C TRP A 390 -3.69 15.98 -9.27
N GLN A 391 -2.87 15.43 -8.37
CA GLN A 391 -3.15 15.45 -6.94
C GLN A 391 -3.30 16.91 -6.44
N PRO A 392 -4.34 17.22 -5.66
CA PRO A 392 -4.55 18.56 -5.13
C PRO A 392 -3.56 18.86 -4.00
N LYS A 393 -3.25 20.15 -3.84
CA LYS A 393 -2.47 20.68 -2.71
C LYS A 393 -3.36 20.94 -1.51
N ALA A 394 -2.80 20.79 -0.32
CA ALA A 394 -3.50 20.90 0.95
C ALA A 394 -2.65 21.49 2.07
N VAL A 395 -3.36 21.95 3.11
CA VAL A 395 -2.82 22.24 4.44
C VAL A 395 -3.21 21.08 5.36
N PHE A 396 -2.23 20.50 6.03
CA PHE A 396 -2.40 19.46 7.03
C PHE A 396 -2.02 19.99 8.41
N PHE A 397 -2.69 19.47 9.45
CA PHE A 397 -2.40 19.73 10.85
C PHE A 397 -1.99 18.43 11.53
N ASP A 398 -0.77 18.43 12.03
CA ASP A 398 -0.19 17.38 12.86
C ASP A 398 -0.39 17.77 14.33
N ASP A 399 -1.28 17.08 15.02
CA ASP A 399 -1.73 17.47 16.35
C ASP A 399 -0.80 17.01 17.48
N ASP A 400 0.03 16.00 17.23
CA ASP A 400 0.87 15.36 18.25
C ASP A 400 2.36 15.19 17.85
N ASN A 401 2.74 15.55 16.62
CA ASN A 401 4.08 15.38 16.08
C ASN A 401 4.52 13.90 16.10
N ASP A 402 3.55 12.98 16.04
CA ASP A 402 3.76 11.55 15.98
C ASP A 402 3.80 11.09 14.51
N PRO A 403 4.92 10.54 14.01
CA PRO A 403 4.99 10.00 12.64
C PRO A 403 3.99 8.85 12.36
N GLU A 404 3.37 8.28 13.39
CA GLU A 404 2.38 7.22 13.27
C GLU A 404 0.97 7.74 12.96
N THR A 405 0.66 8.95 13.38
CA THR A 405 -0.66 9.54 13.20
C THR A 405 -0.73 10.24 11.85
N ASP A 406 -1.87 10.09 11.18
CA ASP A 406 -2.10 10.77 9.91
C ASP A 406 -2.51 12.22 10.23
N ALA A 407 -1.78 13.19 9.66
CA ALA A 407 -2.11 14.60 9.81
C ALA A 407 -3.53 14.91 9.29
N SER A 408 -4.26 15.74 10.02
CA SER A 408 -5.63 16.12 9.69
C SER A 408 -5.66 17.13 8.54
N LEU A 409 -6.48 16.86 7.51
CA LEU A 409 -6.69 17.79 6.40
C LEU A 409 -7.52 19.00 6.86
N ILE A 410 -6.95 20.19 6.73
CA ILE A 410 -7.59 21.46 7.14
C ILE A 410 -8.19 22.19 5.93
N ALA A 411 -7.43 22.26 4.85
CA ALA A 411 -7.80 23.00 3.65
C ALA A 411 -7.23 22.35 2.40
N TRP A 412 -7.90 22.53 1.27
CA TRP A 412 -7.38 22.13 -0.04
C TRP A 412 -7.52 23.24 -1.08
N TRP A 413 -6.67 23.22 -2.11
CA TRP A 413 -6.66 24.20 -3.18
C TRP A 413 -7.51 23.76 -4.37
N ASP A 414 -8.57 24.50 -4.68
CA ASP A 414 -9.48 24.18 -5.80
C ASP A 414 -9.03 24.74 -7.16
N GLY A 415 -7.85 25.39 -7.20
CA GLY A 415 -7.32 26.09 -8.38
C GLY A 415 -7.59 27.60 -8.38
N THR A 416 -8.47 28.08 -7.51
CA THR A 416 -8.85 29.49 -7.37
C THR A 416 -8.87 29.96 -5.91
N ASN A 417 -9.37 29.12 -4.99
CA ASN A 417 -9.52 29.41 -3.58
C ASN A 417 -9.08 28.21 -2.72
N TRP A 418 -8.68 28.50 -1.48
CA TRP A 418 -8.57 27.50 -0.44
C TRP A 418 -9.96 27.17 0.10
N ARG A 419 -10.22 25.88 0.28
CA ARG A 419 -11.53 25.35 0.67
C ARG A 419 -11.43 24.51 1.94
N GLY A 420 -12.34 24.74 2.88
CA GLY A 420 -12.53 23.90 4.06
C GLY A 420 -13.30 22.61 3.74
N SER A 421 -13.81 21.95 4.80
CA SER A 421 -14.43 20.63 4.71
C SER A 421 -15.87 20.64 4.18
N TYR A 422 -16.32 19.46 3.76
CA TYR A 422 -17.68 19.17 3.29
C TYR A 422 -18.77 19.56 4.31
N ASP A 423 -18.55 19.28 5.60
CA ASP A 423 -19.54 19.51 6.66
C ASP A 423 -19.91 20.99 6.81
N GLU A 424 -19.01 21.89 6.42
CA GLU A 424 -19.21 23.33 6.43
C GLU A 424 -19.64 23.89 5.06
N GLY A 425 -19.87 23.01 4.07
CA GLY A 425 -20.21 23.39 2.70
C GLY A 425 -19.01 23.89 1.89
N PHE A 426 -17.80 23.43 2.22
CA PHE A 426 -16.51 23.85 1.64
C PHE A 426 -16.34 25.38 1.62
N PRO A 427 -16.32 26.02 2.81
CA PRO A 427 -16.16 27.47 2.90
C PRO A 427 -14.84 27.89 2.25
N ILE A 428 -14.82 29.10 1.70
CA ILE A 428 -13.57 29.73 1.26
C ILE A 428 -12.79 30.14 2.50
N ILE A 429 -11.56 29.66 2.63
CA ILE A 429 -10.62 30.06 3.67
C ILE A 429 -9.84 31.27 3.17
N ASP A 430 -9.69 32.28 4.02
CA ASP A 430 -9.00 33.51 3.65
C ASP A 430 -7.50 33.26 3.43
N GLN A 431 -6.91 33.95 2.46
CA GLN A 431 -5.49 33.77 2.16
C GLN A 431 -4.60 34.16 3.34
N ALA A 432 -4.96 35.15 4.17
CA ALA A 432 -4.16 35.52 5.33
C ALA A 432 -4.15 34.43 6.40
N GLU A 433 -5.23 33.65 6.52
CA GLU A 433 -5.28 32.48 7.39
C GLU A 433 -4.37 31.37 6.87
N ILE A 434 -4.41 31.08 5.56
CA ILE A 434 -3.51 30.10 4.94
C ILE A 434 -2.04 30.52 5.06
N ASP A 435 -1.73 31.80 4.84
CA ASP A 435 -0.37 32.31 5.00
C ASP A 435 0.12 32.15 6.46
N TRP A 436 -0.78 32.31 7.44
CA TRP A 436 -0.48 32.06 8.85
C TRP A 436 -0.23 30.57 9.13
N LEU A 437 -1.07 29.67 8.59
CA LEU A 437 -0.89 28.22 8.71
C LEU A 437 0.42 27.76 8.05
N ALA A 438 0.69 28.24 6.83
CA ALA A 438 1.88 27.91 6.05
C ALA A 438 3.18 28.47 6.65
N ALA A 439 3.12 29.60 7.36
CA ALA A 439 4.23 30.10 8.17
C ALA A 439 4.62 29.12 9.29
N ASN A 440 3.73 28.16 9.59
CA ASN A 440 3.89 27.10 10.56
C ASN A 440 4.53 27.59 11.88
N PRO A 441 3.93 28.59 12.56
CA PRO A 441 4.57 29.26 13.70
C PRO A 441 4.86 28.32 14.88
N ASN A 442 4.20 27.15 14.92
CA ASN A 442 4.29 26.18 16.00
C ASN A 442 4.90 24.83 15.57
N GLY A 443 5.27 24.64 14.30
CA GLY A 443 5.75 23.36 13.79
C GLY A 443 4.67 22.35 13.37
N LEU A 444 3.39 22.61 13.68
CA LEU A 444 2.27 21.67 13.54
C LEU A 444 1.55 21.66 12.18
N TYR A 445 1.90 22.54 11.24
CA TYR A 445 1.22 22.63 9.94
C TYR A 445 2.15 22.32 8.78
N GLU A 446 1.66 21.50 7.84
CA GLU A 446 2.39 21.15 6.63
C GLU A 446 1.57 21.47 5.38
N MET A 447 2.26 21.98 4.36
CA MET A 447 1.70 22.09 3.01
C MET A 447 2.15 20.88 2.20
N GLY A 448 1.19 20.12 1.70
CA GLY A 448 1.49 18.86 1.00
C GLY A 448 0.52 18.55 -0.12
N ASP A 449 0.71 17.39 -0.71
CA ASP A 449 -0.23 16.81 -1.67
C ASP A 449 -1.20 15.87 -0.95
N ILE A 450 -2.47 15.85 -1.37
CA ILE A 450 -3.43 14.86 -0.87
C ILE A 450 -3.22 13.54 -1.62
N GLU A 451 -2.15 12.81 -1.29
CA GLU A 451 -1.85 11.51 -1.93
C GLU A 451 -3.03 10.54 -1.82
N ASP A 452 -3.81 10.62 -0.74
CA ASP A 452 -4.91 9.71 -0.47
C ASP A 452 -6.05 9.73 -1.50
N VAL A 453 -6.17 10.78 -2.33
CA VAL A 453 -7.12 10.75 -3.47
C VAL A 453 -6.66 9.84 -4.61
N LEU A 454 -5.42 9.37 -4.56
CA LEU A 454 -4.85 8.40 -5.49
C LEU A 454 -4.88 6.98 -4.92
N ASN A 455 -5.13 6.83 -3.62
CA ASN A 455 -4.87 5.61 -2.87
C ASN A 455 -6.15 4.80 -2.73
N LEU A 456 -6.29 3.75 -3.53
CA LEU A 456 -7.42 2.84 -3.46
C LEU A 456 -7.04 1.61 -2.62
N GLY A 457 -7.60 1.50 -1.43
CA GLY A 457 -7.49 0.30 -0.60
C GLY A 457 -8.36 -0.81 -1.16
N ILE A 458 -7.77 -1.98 -1.39
CA ILE A 458 -8.49 -3.14 -1.94
C ILE A 458 -8.47 -4.30 -0.94
N ASN A 459 -9.57 -5.04 -0.83
CA ASN A 459 -9.72 -6.19 0.07
C ASN A 459 -10.17 -7.41 -0.71
N TYR A 460 -9.40 -8.49 -0.61
CA TYR A 460 -9.73 -9.77 -1.19
C TYR A 460 -8.94 -10.89 -0.50
N ILE A 461 -9.36 -12.12 -0.77
CA ILE A 461 -8.75 -13.35 -0.25
C ILE A 461 -8.19 -14.12 -1.44
N ILE A 462 -6.97 -14.63 -1.33
CA ILE A 462 -6.40 -15.60 -2.26
C ILE A 462 -6.48 -16.98 -1.62
N LYS A 463 -6.93 -17.97 -2.37
CA LYS A 463 -7.02 -19.38 -1.94
C LYS A 463 -6.00 -20.19 -2.75
N VAL A 464 -5.15 -20.93 -2.05
CA VAL A 464 -4.00 -21.62 -2.63
C VAL A 464 -3.97 -23.09 -2.20
N GLY A 465 -3.94 -23.99 -3.17
CA GLY A 465 -3.81 -25.43 -3.01
C GLY A 465 -2.51 -25.98 -3.59
N ASN A 466 -2.22 -27.26 -3.36
CA ASN A 466 -1.03 -27.98 -3.77
C ASN A 466 -1.00 -28.24 -5.28
N GLY A 467 0.21 -28.47 -5.77
CA GLY A 467 0.47 -28.77 -7.16
C GLY A 467 0.32 -27.56 -8.06
N ILE A 468 0.62 -26.36 -7.55
CA ILE A 468 0.77 -25.15 -8.38
C ILE A 468 2.00 -25.36 -9.29
N PRO A 469 1.83 -25.26 -10.63
CA PRO A 469 2.93 -25.45 -11.56
C PRO A 469 4.11 -24.53 -11.28
N GLY A 470 5.31 -25.10 -11.17
CA GLY A 470 6.56 -24.34 -10.96
C GLY A 470 6.78 -23.86 -9.53
N GLY A 471 5.89 -24.16 -8.58
CA GLY A 471 6.03 -23.74 -7.19
C GLY A 471 5.89 -22.23 -7.00
N THR A 472 5.26 -21.53 -7.96
CA THR A 472 4.97 -20.10 -7.87
C THR A 472 3.60 -19.79 -8.45
N PHE A 473 2.95 -18.76 -7.93
CA PHE A 473 1.79 -18.15 -8.57
C PHE A 473 1.96 -16.63 -8.64
N THR A 474 1.13 -15.99 -9.46
CA THR A 474 1.22 -14.56 -9.74
C THR A 474 -0.10 -13.89 -9.46
N VAL A 475 -0.04 -12.78 -8.73
CA VAL A 475 -1.11 -11.78 -8.61
C VAL A 475 -0.81 -10.68 -9.62
N ARG A 476 -1.63 -10.60 -10.66
CA ARG A 476 -1.54 -9.59 -11.71
C ARG A 476 -2.52 -8.46 -11.45
N ILE A 477 -2.03 -7.24 -11.29
CA ILE A 477 -2.84 -6.02 -11.20
C ILE A 477 -2.86 -5.35 -12.58
N ILE A 478 -4.04 -4.98 -13.08
CA ILE A 478 -4.22 -4.34 -14.39
C ILE A 478 -4.98 -3.02 -14.16
N PRO A 479 -4.36 -1.84 -14.40
CA PRO A 479 -5.09 -0.58 -14.40
C PRO A 479 -6.04 -0.52 -15.60
N VAL A 480 -7.22 0.08 -15.45
CA VAL A 480 -8.14 0.31 -16.58
C VAL A 480 -8.13 1.79 -16.91
N VAL A 481 -7.52 2.15 -18.04
CA VAL A 481 -7.39 3.53 -18.52
C VAL A 481 -8.74 4.08 -18.92
N SER A 482 -9.08 5.23 -18.36
CA SER A 482 -10.30 5.96 -18.69
C SER A 482 -10.30 6.50 -20.12
N GLU A 483 -11.44 6.48 -20.79
CA GLU A 483 -11.66 7.28 -22.00
C GLU A 483 -11.62 8.80 -21.70
N ASN A 484 -12.04 9.19 -20.49
CA ASN A 484 -12.04 10.57 -20.02
C ASN A 484 -10.68 10.94 -19.41
N GLN A 485 -9.86 11.65 -20.18
CA GLN A 485 -8.59 12.20 -19.73
C GLN A 485 -8.65 13.72 -19.50
N ALA A 486 -9.83 14.27 -19.17
CA ALA A 486 -9.96 15.70 -18.87
C ALA A 486 -9.24 16.05 -17.56
N ALA A 487 -8.41 17.09 -17.60
CA ALA A 487 -7.78 17.62 -16.40
C ALA A 487 -8.83 18.19 -15.43
N PRO A 488 -8.64 18.08 -14.11
CA PRO A 488 -9.52 18.73 -13.14
C PRO A 488 -9.41 20.26 -13.23
N ALA A 489 -10.36 20.96 -12.60
CA ALA A 489 -10.46 22.41 -12.68
C ALA A 489 -9.20 23.15 -12.16
N TRP A 490 -8.51 22.60 -11.16
CA TRP A 490 -7.23 23.16 -10.68
C TRP A 490 -6.04 22.87 -11.59
N CYS A 491 -6.21 22.08 -12.66
CA CYS A 491 -5.16 21.76 -13.63
C CYS A 491 -5.49 22.21 -15.05
N THR A 492 -6.04 23.41 -15.18
CA THR A 492 -6.33 24.06 -16.48
C THR A 492 -5.22 24.99 -16.98
N GLY A 493 -4.03 24.96 -16.37
CA GLY A 493 -2.91 25.82 -16.71
C GLY A 493 -2.37 25.62 -18.14
N PHE A 494 -1.44 26.50 -18.56
CA PHE A 494 -0.80 26.39 -19.87
C PHE A 494 -0.04 25.05 -19.96
N PHE A 495 -0.37 24.21 -20.95
CA PHE A 495 0.06 22.81 -21.09
C PHE A 495 -0.51 21.80 -20.06
N GLY A 496 -1.61 22.13 -19.38
CA GLY A 496 -2.25 21.23 -18.42
C GLY A 496 -1.53 21.12 -17.08
N SER A 497 -0.72 22.13 -16.74
CA SER A 497 -0.14 22.25 -15.40
C SER A 497 -1.21 22.57 -14.38
N CYS A 498 -1.01 22.07 -13.16
CA CYS A 498 -1.82 22.45 -12.01
C CYS A 498 -1.48 23.87 -11.58
N HIS A 499 -2.50 24.63 -11.20
CA HIS A 499 -2.33 25.95 -10.61
C HIS A 499 -1.69 25.75 -9.23
N GLU A 500 -0.45 26.17 -9.09
CA GLU A 500 0.16 26.27 -7.77
C GLU A 500 -0.63 27.31 -6.96
N PRO A 501 -0.94 27.01 -5.68
CA PRO A 501 -1.57 28.00 -4.84
C PRO A 501 -0.60 29.18 -4.62
N PRO A 502 -1.12 30.38 -4.33
CA PRO A 502 -0.29 31.54 -4.05
C PRO A 502 0.40 31.36 -2.69
N TYR A 503 1.57 30.72 -2.67
CA TYR A 503 2.38 30.62 -1.46
C TYR A 503 3.11 31.93 -1.20
N GLY A 504 3.15 32.34 0.08
CA GLY A 504 4.14 33.31 0.54
C GLY A 504 4.07 34.64 -0.19
N ALA A 505 2.85 35.16 -0.41
CA ALA A 505 2.72 36.60 -0.58
C ALA A 505 3.19 37.22 0.73
N THR A 506 4.50 37.48 0.80
CA THR A 506 5.15 38.31 1.81
C THR A 506 4.16 39.41 2.14
N THR A 507 3.75 39.50 3.40
CA THR A 507 3.05 40.66 3.90
C THR A 507 3.84 41.86 3.42
N GLN A 508 3.41 42.53 2.35
CA GLN A 508 3.95 43.82 1.90
C GLN A 508 3.51 44.92 2.89
N ALA A 509 3.60 44.61 4.18
CA ALA A 509 3.40 45.53 5.27
C ALA A 509 4.70 46.29 5.60
N GLU A 510 5.84 45.96 4.96
CA GLU A 510 7.12 46.66 5.18
C GLU A 510 7.44 47.80 4.20
N ASP A 511 6.70 47.96 3.09
CA ASP A 511 6.99 49.02 2.08
C ASP A 511 6.10 50.29 2.18
N VAL A 512 5.44 50.51 3.32
CA VAL A 512 4.80 51.81 3.63
C VAL A 512 5.39 52.40 4.92
N ILE A 513 6.70 52.57 4.95
CA ILE A 513 7.30 53.64 5.75
C ILE A 513 7.60 54.77 4.76
N GLU A 514 6.72 55.78 4.77
CA GLU A 514 6.98 57.05 4.09
C GLU A 514 8.38 57.55 4.46
N ASP A 515 9.20 57.78 3.43
CA ASP A 515 10.40 58.60 3.43
C ASP A 515 10.11 59.94 4.14
N VAL A 516 10.34 60.00 5.46
CA VAL A 516 10.63 61.26 6.13
C VAL A 516 12.13 61.46 6.05
N ALA A 517 12.52 62.13 4.97
CA ALA A 517 13.84 62.67 4.78
C ALA A 517 14.20 63.61 5.94
N GLU A 518 15.13 63.18 6.80
CA GLU A 518 16.00 64.09 7.54
C GLU A 518 17.45 63.82 7.15
N GLU A 519 18.02 64.81 6.47
CA GLU A 519 19.44 64.93 6.21
C GLU A 519 20.21 64.93 7.54
N SER A 520 21.13 63.97 7.72
CA SER A 520 22.28 64.22 8.59
C SER A 520 23.54 63.60 7.99
N GLU A 521 24.41 64.49 7.52
CA GLU A 521 25.80 64.23 7.18
C GLU A 521 26.53 63.57 8.36
N VAL A 522 27.06 62.36 8.16
CA VAL A 522 28.30 61.96 8.84
C VAL A 522 29.17 61.18 7.86
N ASP A 523 30.18 61.90 7.37
CA ASP A 523 31.33 61.40 6.65
C ASP A 523 32.08 60.30 7.40
N GLY A 524 32.53 59.30 6.63
CA GLY A 524 33.88 58.74 6.79
C GLY A 524 34.02 57.49 7.66
N PHE A 525 33.72 56.31 7.09
CA PHE A 525 34.37 55.06 7.53
C PHE A 525 34.38 53.95 6.45
N ALA A 526 34.52 54.32 5.17
CA ALA A 526 34.49 53.37 4.04
C ALA A 526 35.78 53.42 3.19
N GLU A 527 36.94 53.37 3.83
CA GLU A 527 38.23 53.22 3.13
C GLU A 527 39.17 52.31 3.93
N ALA A 528 38.83 51.02 4.06
CA ALA A 528 39.75 50.05 4.69
C ALA A 528 39.65 48.59 4.24
N LEU A 529 38.76 48.18 3.34
CA LEU A 529 38.74 46.78 2.86
C LEU A 529 38.39 46.71 1.37
N GLY A 530 39.40 46.94 0.53
CA GLY A 530 39.31 46.69 -0.91
C GLY A 530 39.19 45.20 -1.22
N LEU A 531 37.99 44.74 -1.53
CA LEU A 531 37.74 43.46 -2.16
C LEU A 531 36.94 43.68 -3.44
N THR A 532 37.57 43.33 -4.54
CA THR A 532 37.05 43.32 -5.91
C THR A 532 36.06 42.19 -6.11
N GLU A 533 35.09 42.44 -7.00
CA GLU A 533 34.14 41.46 -7.53
C GLU A 533 34.83 40.21 -8.10
N ALA A 534 34.26 39.04 -7.80
CA ALA A 534 34.42 37.81 -8.56
C ALA A 534 33.12 36.99 -8.50
N ASP A 535 32.74 36.48 -9.66
CA ASP A 535 31.60 35.61 -9.98
C ASP A 535 31.45 34.35 -9.10
N GLY A 536 30.18 33.93 -8.93
CA GLY A 536 29.77 32.52 -8.90
C GLY A 536 29.81 31.78 -7.56
N GLY A 537 28.66 31.27 -7.11
CA GLY A 537 28.61 30.27 -6.03
C GLY A 537 27.20 29.97 -5.55
N GLY A 538 26.75 28.73 -5.76
CA GLY A 538 25.43 28.23 -5.37
C GLY A 538 25.16 28.27 -3.87
N GLY A 539 23.93 28.63 -3.53
CA GLY A 539 23.40 28.53 -2.17
C GLY A 539 22.88 27.12 -1.91
N CYS A 540 23.50 26.42 -0.97
CA CYS A 540 22.93 25.24 -0.34
C CYS A 540 21.75 25.69 0.52
N THR A 541 20.54 25.22 0.20
CA THR A 541 19.40 25.24 1.11
C THR A 541 19.59 24.15 2.17
N LEU A 542 19.51 24.54 3.44
CA LEU A 542 19.52 23.61 4.58
C LEU A 542 18.22 22.80 4.60
N SER A 543 18.35 21.47 4.68
CA SER A 543 17.24 20.56 4.95
C SER A 543 16.64 20.83 6.34
N LYS A 544 15.31 20.77 6.41
CA LYS A 544 14.46 21.35 7.46
C LYS A 544 14.48 20.59 8.80
N ASN A 545 15.22 19.48 8.91
CA ASN A 545 15.39 18.69 10.14
C ASN A 545 16.82 18.68 10.70
N GLY A 546 17.72 19.54 10.19
CA GLY A 546 19.11 19.60 10.65
C GLY A 546 19.26 20.05 12.11
N ARG A 547 19.17 19.12 13.07
CA ARG A 547 19.83 19.30 14.37
C ARG A 547 21.32 19.52 14.08
N ILE A 548 21.82 20.70 14.39
CA ILE A 548 23.25 21.03 14.27
C ILE A 548 24.02 20.01 15.12
N ASP A 549 24.84 19.19 14.47
CA ASP A 549 25.73 18.25 15.14
C ASP A 549 26.59 19.03 16.16
N PRO A 550 26.47 18.77 17.48
CA PRO A 550 27.26 19.47 18.49
C PRO A 550 28.77 19.27 18.29
N ILE A 551 29.19 18.21 17.57
CA ILE A 551 30.59 17.99 17.18
C ILE A 551 31.04 19.01 16.14
N LEU A 552 30.18 19.39 15.19
CA LEU A 552 30.50 20.43 14.20
C LEU A 552 30.71 21.78 14.87
N LEU A 553 29.88 22.12 15.87
CA LEU A 553 30.00 23.32 16.68
C LEU A 553 31.30 23.31 17.51
N LEU A 554 31.66 22.16 18.09
CA LEU A 554 32.92 21.97 18.81
C LEU A 554 34.14 22.14 17.88
N LEU A 555 34.10 21.56 16.68
CA LEU A 555 35.17 21.67 15.69
C LEU A 555 35.34 23.10 15.18
N LEU A 556 34.24 23.83 14.99
CA LEU A 556 34.26 25.26 14.64
C LEU A 556 34.92 26.09 15.75
N VAL A 557 34.57 25.82 17.02
CA VAL A 557 35.20 26.48 18.17
C VAL A 557 36.69 26.15 18.26
N ILE A 558 37.09 24.89 18.05
CA ILE A 558 38.50 24.48 18.03
C ILE A 558 39.25 25.22 16.90
N ALA A 559 38.67 25.32 15.71
CA ALA A 559 39.25 26.04 14.59
C ALA A 559 39.42 27.54 14.88
N LEU A 560 38.41 28.19 15.46
CA LEU A 560 38.47 29.59 15.86
C LEU A 560 39.52 29.84 16.94
N VAL A 561 39.62 28.95 17.94
CA VAL A 561 40.68 29.00 18.97
C VAL A 561 42.06 28.85 18.33
N GLN A 562 42.25 27.97 17.35
CA GLN A 562 43.52 27.85 16.64
C GLN A 562 43.88 29.10 15.84
N VAL A 563 42.91 29.74 15.19
CA VAL A 563 43.11 31.00 14.45
C VAL A 563 43.53 32.12 15.42
N PHE A 564 42.82 32.27 16.54
CA PHE A 564 43.17 33.26 17.57
C PHE A 564 44.55 32.99 18.19
N TRP A 565 44.89 31.72 18.44
CA TRP A 565 46.19 31.36 19.02
C TRP A 565 47.35 31.62 18.04
N ARG A 566 47.14 31.40 16.73
CA ARG A 566 48.11 31.76 15.68
C ARG A 566 48.28 33.27 15.57
N GLN A 567 47.19 34.04 15.60
CA GLN A 567 47.27 35.51 15.63
C GLN A 567 48.01 36.02 16.88
N HIS A 568 47.76 35.44 18.05
CA HIS A 568 48.42 35.87 19.28
C HIS A 568 49.92 35.52 19.31
N ARG A 569 50.35 34.39 18.73
CA ARG A 569 51.78 34.07 18.58
C ARG A 569 52.50 34.99 17.59
N SER A 570 51.84 35.41 16.52
CA SER A 570 52.42 36.33 15.53
C SER A 570 52.68 37.76 16.05
N ARG A 571 52.03 38.14 17.17
CA ARG A 571 52.24 39.44 17.84
C ARG A 571 53.28 39.38 18.99
N ALA A 572 53.76 38.19 19.33
CA ALA A 572 54.69 37.97 20.45
C ALA A 572 56.12 37.63 19.98
N SER A 573 56.44 37.78 18.69
CA SER A 573 57.77 37.63 18.09
C SER A 573 58.29 38.94 17.53
#